data_AF-A0A9W7IPG5-F1
#
_entry.id   AF-A0A9W7IPG5-F1
#
_cell.length_a   1.000
_cell.length_b   1.000
_cell.length_c   1.000
_cell.angle_alpha   90.00
_cell.angle_beta   90.00
_cell.angle_gamma   90.00
#
_symmetry.space_group_name_H-M   'P 1'
#
loop_
_entity.id
_entity.type
_entity.pdbx_description
1 polymer ?
#
loop_
_entity_poly.entity_id
_entity_poly.type
_entity_poly.pdbx_seq_one_letter_code
_entity_poly.pdbx_strand_id
1 'polypeptide(L)'
;MHVMNHVHQSGVNCLHLSGDFRGPESCFLFNIVSGGDDQALHHLQLRLAHSSAELDTKLLTSETIRSSIQSESIDKIVYYNNRNQTRNYHIRFFNQHRISSAHSSAIKDIWTDGTWVFSTGLDQRIRCWLVGEHSELTEHARLVMSVPKPEALDARA
;
A
#
# COMPACT_ATOMS: atom_id res chain seq x y z
N MET A 1 -11.41 13.54 -9.90
CA MET A 1 -10.78 13.13 -8.63
C MET A 1 -11.29 11.75 -8.30
N HIS A 2 -10.42 10.77 -8.05
CA HIS A 2 -10.81 9.43 -7.61
C HIS A 2 -10.74 9.34 -6.09
N VAL A 3 -11.74 8.76 -5.44
CA VAL A 3 -11.85 8.67 -3.98
C VAL A 3 -12.08 7.20 -3.60
N MET A 4 -11.23 6.68 -2.72
CA MET A 4 -11.38 5.34 -2.11
C MET A 4 -12.01 5.52 -0.73
N ASN A 5 -13.20 4.95 -0.55
CA ASN A 5 -13.95 5.07 0.70
C ASN A 5 -13.56 3.96 1.68
N HIS A 6 -13.65 4.25 2.97
CA HIS A 6 -13.47 3.26 4.05
C HIS A 6 -12.08 2.60 4.12
N VAL A 7 -11.03 3.25 3.60
CA VAL A 7 -9.63 2.79 3.73
C VAL A 7 -9.19 2.79 5.20
N HIS A 8 -9.51 3.86 5.92
CA HIS A 8 -9.36 3.99 7.37
C HIS A 8 -10.66 4.52 7.98
N GLN A 9 -10.93 4.18 9.24
CA GLN A 9 -12.08 4.66 10.02
C GLN A 9 -11.80 5.99 10.73
N SER A 10 -10.55 6.47 10.66
CA SER A 10 -10.06 7.71 11.27
C SER A 10 -9.13 8.46 10.31
N GLY A 11 -8.40 9.46 10.82
CA GLY A 11 -7.28 10.05 10.11
C GLY A 11 -6.18 9.04 9.75
N VAL A 12 -5.53 9.28 8.61
CA VAL A 12 -4.33 8.58 8.15
C VAL A 12 -3.10 9.30 8.72
N ASN A 13 -2.25 8.59 9.44
CA ASN A 13 -1.07 9.15 10.10
C ASN A 13 0.18 9.09 9.22
N CYS A 14 0.33 8.02 8.45
CA CYS A 14 1.51 7.78 7.62
C CYS A 14 1.14 7.02 6.34
N LEU A 15 1.94 7.24 5.30
CA LEU A 15 1.82 6.56 4.02
C LEU A 15 3.21 6.41 3.40
N HIS A 16 3.50 5.24 2.85
CA HIS A 16 4.72 4.98 2.10
C HIS A 16 4.39 4.37 0.74
N LEU A 17 5.13 4.81 -0.29
CA LEU A 17 5.02 4.33 -1.66
C LEU A 17 6.34 3.65 -2.03
N SER A 18 6.29 2.40 -2.46
CA SER A 18 7.40 1.76 -3.18
C SER A 18 7.00 1.53 -4.63
N GLY A 19 7.96 1.59 -5.53
CA GLY A 19 7.69 1.45 -6.96
C GLY A 19 8.83 0.72 -7.64
N ASP A 20 8.46 -0.26 -8.46
CA ASP A 20 9.39 -0.97 -9.32
C ASP A 20 9.06 -0.70 -10.78
N PHE A 21 10.10 -0.42 -11.55
CA PHE A 21 9.99 -0.40 -13.00
C PHE A 21 9.94 -1.83 -13.53
N ARG A 22 8.81 -2.23 -14.11
CA ARG A 22 8.68 -3.56 -14.72
C ARG A 22 8.63 -3.46 -16.24
N GLY A 23 9.75 -3.80 -16.86
CA GLY A 23 9.84 -4.23 -18.26
C GLY A 23 9.83 -3.12 -19.33
N PRO A 24 9.81 -3.51 -20.62
CA PRO A 24 9.98 -2.61 -21.76
C PRO A 24 8.78 -1.69 -22.05
N GLU A 25 7.61 -1.94 -21.46
CA GLU A 25 6.34 -1.25 -21.80
C GLU A 25 6.10 0.10 -21.08
N SER A 26 7.14 0.70 -20.47
CA SER A 26 6.97 1.95 -19.70
C SER A 26 5.85 1.82 -18.64
N CYS A 27 5.82 0.68 -17.96
CA CYS A 27 4.84 0.35 -16.94
C CYS A 27 5.48 0.34 -15.56
N PHE A 28 4.90 1.09 -14.63
CA PHE A 28 5.33 1.15 -13.24
C PHE A 28 4.29 0.45 -12.37
N LEU A 29 4.75 -0.43 -11.50
CA LEU A 29 3.94 -1.02 -10.45
C LEU A 29 4.35 -0.38 -9.13
N PHE A 30 3.40 0.18 -8.41
CA PHE A 30 3.63 0.70 -7.07
C PHE A 30 2.82 -0.06 -6.02
N ASN A 31 3.40 -0.16 -4.84
CA ASN A 31 2.74 -0.56 -3.63
C ASN A 31 2.56 0.69 -2.76
N ILE A 32 1.33 0.97 -2.35
CA ILE A 32 0.99 1.98 -1.37
C ILE A 32 0.66 1.27 -0.08
N VAL A 33 1.30 1.68 1.02
CA VAL A 33 0.92 1.24 2.36
C VAL A 33 0.56 2.46 3.20
N SER A 34 -0.55 2.42 3.91
CA SER A 34 -0.98 3.48 4.81
C SER A 34 -1.35 2.96 6.20
N GLY A 35 -1.14 3.80 7.20
CA GLY A 35 -1.41 3.51 8.60
C GLY A 35 -2.23 4.61 9.25
N GLY A 36 -3.22 4.22 10.05
CA GLY A 36 -4.17 5.16 10.65
C GLY A 36 -4.12 5.24 12.18
N ASP A 37 -4.81 6.26 12.69
CA ASP A 37 -5.14 6.37 14.13
C ASP A 37 -6.10 5.25 14.59
N ASP A 38 -6.87 4.69 13.65
CA ASP A 38 -7.74 3.53 13.78
C ASP A 38 -6.99 2.21 13.95
N GLN A 39 -5.67 2.26 14.14
CA GLN A 39 -4.80 1.10 14.38
C GLN A 39 -4.69 0.17 13.16
N ALA A 40 -5.24 0.59 12.02
CA ALA A 40 -5.30 -0.23 10.83
C ALA A 40 -4.11 0.01 9.90
N LEU A 41 -3.68 -1.06 9.24
CA LEU A 41 -2.71 -1.04 8.16
C LEU A 41 -3.44 -1.39 6.86
N HIS A 42 -3.20 -0.62 5.81
CA HIS A 42 -3.81 -0.83 4.50
C HIS A 42 -2.72 -0.92 3.43
N HIS A 43 -2.82 -1.91 2.55
CA HIS A 43 -1.97 -2.06 1.37
C HIS A 43 -2.82 -2.00 0.11
N LEU A 44 -2.28 -1.36 -0.92
CA LEU A 44 -2.92 -1.15 -2.23
C LEU A 44 -1.87 -1.22 -3.33
N GLN A 45 -2.17 -1.91 -4.42
CA GLN A 45 -1.34 -1.84 -5.62
C GLN A 45 -1.90 -0.85 -6.64
N LEU A 46 -1.00 -0.15 -7.33
CA LEU A 46 -1.35 0.70 -8.47
C LEU A 46 -0.41 0.44 -9.64
N ARG A 47 -0.99 0.38 -10.84
CA ARG A 47 -0.26 0.28 -12.10
C ARG A 47 -0.35 1.62 -12.82
N LEU A 48 0.79 2.19 -13.16
CA LEU A 48 0.88 3.35 -14.04
C LEU A 48 1.42 2.89 -15.39
N ALA A 49 0.61 2.97 -16.44
CA ALA A 49 0.99 2.50 -17.76
C ALA A 49 0.79 3.59 -18.82
N HIS A 50 1.67 3.58 -19.83
CA HIS A 50 1.57 4.49 -20.97
C HIS A 50 0.47 4.04 -21.94
N SER A 51 -0.32 4.98 -22.45
CA SER A 51 -1.50 4.72 -23.28
C SER A 51 -1.19 4.07 -24.64
N SER A 52 0.06 4.09 -25.11
CA SER A 52 0.45 3.44 -26.38
C SER A 52 0.66 1.92 -26.27
N ALA A 53 0.69 1.37 -25.05
CA ALA A 53 0.86 -0.08 -24.84
C ALA A 53 -0.45 -0.88 -25.02
N GLU A 54 -1.59 -0.21 -25.26
CA GLU A 54 -2.91 -0.88 -25.38
C GLU A 54 -3.24 -1.39 -26.81
N LEU A 55 -2.36 -1.23 -27.81
CA LEU A 55 -2.65 -1.74 -29.16
C LEU A 55 -2.50 -3.27 -29.27
N ASP A 56 -1.72 -3.92 -28.40
CA ASP A 56 -1.46 -5.37 -28.49
C ASP A 56 -2.25 -6.23 -27.49
N THR A 57 -2.81 -5.66 -26.41
CA THR A 57 -3.48 -6.47 -25.36
C THR A 57 -4.97 -6.70 -25.57
N LYS A 58 -5.65 -5.97 -26.47
CA LYS A 58 -7.08 -6.22 -26.76
C LYS A 58 -7.35 -7.53 -27.51
N LEU A 59 -6.31 -8.17 -28.08
CA LEU A 59 -6.43 -9.45 -28.77
C LEU A 59 -6.17 -10.68 -27.88
N LEU A 60 -5.65 -10.51 -26.66
CA LEU A 60 -5.24 -11.67 -25.83
C LEU A 60 -6.04 -11.89 -24.54
N THR A 61 -6.78 -10.90 -24.03
CA THR A 61 -7.41 -10.98 -22.69
C THR A 61 -8.88 -11.39 -22.66
N SER A 62 -9.55 -11.57 -23.81
CA SER A 62 -10.98 -11.95 -23.80
C SER A 62 -11.24 -13.44 -23.55
N GLU A 63 -10.24 -14.33 -23.66
CA GLU A 63 -10.50 -15.79 -23.62
C GLU A 63 -9.91 -16.58 -22.44
N THR A 64 -9.05 -16.03 -21.57
CA THR A 64 -8.32 -16.91 -20.61
C THR A 64 -8.46 -16.61 -19.11
N ILE A 65 -9.07 -15.51 -18.65
CA ILE A 65 -9.20 -15.25 -17.19
C ILE A 65 -10.67 -15.31 -16.78
N ARG A 66 -11.26 -16.50 -16.89
CA ARG A 66 -12.56 -16.85 -16.29
C ARG A 66 -12.46 -17.87 -15.16
N SER A 67 -11.28 -18.13 -14.60
CA SER A 67 -11.16 -19.06 -13.47
C SER A 67 -10.39 -18.48 -12.29
N SER A 68 -11.10 -18.44 -11.16
CA SER A 68 -10.62 -18.56 -9.77
C SER A 68 -9.72 -17.45 -9.22
N ILE A 69 -10.30 -16.49 -8.50
CA ILE A 69 -10.40 -16.45 -7.03
C ILE A 69 -11.18 -15.19 -6.63
N GLN A 70 -12.14 -15.34 -5.71
CA GLN A 70 -12.91 -14.24 -5.12
C GLN A 70 -11.99 -13.34 -4.31
N SER A 71 -11.57 -12.22 -4.89
CA SER A 71 -11.15 -11.03 -4.17
C SER A 71 -11.78 -9.85 -4.89
N GLU A 72 -12.38 -8.91 -4.16
CA GLU A 72 -13.03 -7.72 -4.73
C GLU A 72 -11.97 -6.80 -5.37
N SER A 73 -11.40 -7.22 -6.50
CA SER A 73 -10.49 -6.46 -7.32
C SER A 73 -11.29 -5.39 -8.04
N ILE A 74 -11.28 -4.18 -7.50
CA ILE A 74 -11.81 -3.02 -8.18
C ILE A 74 -10.83 -2.64 -9.30
N ASP A 75 -11.01 -3.23 -10.49
CA ASP A 75 -10.31 -2.79 -11.71
C ASP A 75 -10.84 -1.41 -12.12
N LYS A 76 -10.21 -0.33 -11.62
CA LYS A 76 -10.58 1.05 -11.98
C LYS A 76 -9.43 1.78 -12.66
N ILE A 77 -9.70 2.28 -13.86
CA ILE A 77 -8.74 2.99 -14.73
C ILE A 77 -8.99 4.50 -14.65
N VAL A 78 -7.95 5.28 -14.36
CA VAL A 78 -7.97 6.76 -14.33
C VAL A 78 -6.98 7.30 -15.37
N TYR A 79 -7.45 8.09 -16.33
CA TYR A 79 -6.61 8.71 -17.36
C TYR A 79 -6.05 10.06 -16.89
N TYR A 80 -4.76 10.29 -17.09
CA TYR A 80 -4.09 11.56 -16.83
C TYR A 80 -3.41 12.07 -18.09
N ASN A 81 -3.91 13.21 -18.59
CA ASN A 81 -3.37 13.88 -19.77
C ASN A 81 -2.65 15.15 -19.32
N ASN A 82 -1.32 15.20 -19.48
CA ASN A 82 -0.55 16.42 -19.25
C ASN A 82 -0.46 17.22 -20.55
N ARG A 83 -1.03 18.43 -20.61
CA ARG A 83 -0.98 19.28 -21.82
C ARG A 83 0.44 19.64 -22.29
N ASN A 84 1.45 19.47 -21.45
CA ASN A 84 2.85 19.81 -21.74
C ASN A 84 3.73 18.59 -22.05
N GLN A 85 3.19 17.36 -22.06
CA GLN A 85 3.92 16.14 -22.45
C GLN A 85 3.01 15.25 -23.31
N THR A 86 3.49 14.80 -24.47
CA THR A 86 2.78 13.95 -25.44
C THR A 86 2.51 12.52 -24.96
N ARG A 87 2.71 12.23 -23.67
CA ARG A 87 2.59 10.90 -23.07
C ARG A 87 1.37 10.82 -22.18
N ASN A 88 0.33 10.14 -22.65
CA ASN A 88 -0.85 9.86 -21.86
C ASN A 88 -0.57 8.66 -20.96
N TYR A 89 -0.78 8.81 -19.66
CA TYR A 89 -0.69 7.69 -18.72
C TYR A 89 -2.07 7.37 -18.16
N HIS A 90 -2.27 6.11 -17.81
CA HIS A 90 -3.43 5.70 -17.04
C HIS A 90 -2.99 4.98 -15.76
N ILE A 91 -3.67 5.28 -14.67
CA ILE A 91 -3.49 4.65 -13.36
C ILE A 91 -4.57 3.60 -13.22
N ARG A 92 -4.20 2.36 -12.94
CA ARG A 92 -5.13 1.30 -12.55
C ARG A 92 -4.88 0.94 -11.10
N PHE A 93 -5.90 1.03 -10.26
CA PHE A 93 -5.85 0.48 -8.91
C PHE A 93 -6.26 -0.99 -8.99
N PHE A 94 -5.58 -1.85 -8.25
CA PHE A 94 -5.93 -3.26 -8.15
C PHE A 94 -5.35 -3.81 -6.85
N ASN A 95 -5.92 -4.89 -6.32
CA ASN A 95 -5.56 -5.52 -5.05
C ASN A 95 -5.50 -4.57 -3.84
N GLN A 96 -6.38 -4.80 -2.86
CA GLN A 96 -6.39 -4.05 -1.61
C GLN A 96 -6.51 -5.01 -0.43
N HIS A 97 -5.78 -4.73 0.64
CA HIS A 97 -5.87 -5.50 1.87
C HIS A 97 -5.80 -4.58 3.08
N ARG A 98 -6.74 -4.76 4.02
CA ARG A 98 -6.82 -3.98 5.25
C ARG A 98 -6.75 -4.90 6.46
N ILE A 99 -5.84 -4.60 7.38
CA ILE A 99 -5.78 -5.21 8.70
C ILE A 99 -6.27 -4.17 9.71
N SER A 100 -7.47 -4.37 10.26
CA SER A 100 -8.13 -3.40 11.15
C SER A 100 -7.43 -3.20 12.50
N SER A 101 -6.75 -4.21 13.02
CA SER A 101 -6.05 -4.17 14.32
C SER A 101 -4.58 -4.54 14.15
N ALA A 102 -3.92 -3.89 13.20
CA ALA A 102 -2.52 -4.10 12.91
C ALA A 102 -1.62 -3.66 14.08
N HIS A 103 -2.02 -2.65 14.86
CA HIS A 103 -1.39 -2.29 16.13
C HIS A 103 -2.45 -2.23 17.25
N SER A 104 -2.03 -2.14 18.52
CA SER A 104 -2.96 -1.91 19.65
C SER A 104 -3.10 -0.44 20.03
N SER A 105 -2.55 0.45 19.20
CA SER A 105 -2.63 1.91 19.30
C SER A 105 -2.35 2.51 17.92
N ALA A 106 -2.39 3.83 17.79
CA ALA A 106 -2.20 4.53 16.53
C ALA A 106 -0.87 4.13 15.85
N ILE A 107 -0.92 3.84 14.55
CA ILE A 107 0.28 3.65 13.73
C ILE A 107 0.94 5.02 13.54
N LYS A 108 2.26 5.08 13.68
CA LYS A 108 3.05 6.31 13.60
C LYS A 108 3.88 6.42 12.34
N ASP A 109 4.48 5.33 11.91
CA ASP A 109 5.30 5.34 10.70
C ASP A 109 5.31 3.98 10.00
N ILE A 110 5.53 3.99 8.69
CA ILE A 110 5.57 2.83 7.81
C ILE A 110 6.69 2.97 6.81
N TRP A 111 7.38 1.87 6.54
CA TRP A 111 8.31 1.74 5.42
C TRP A 111 8.01 0.46 4.62
N THR A 112 8.20 0.50 3.31
CA THR A 112 8.09 -0.69 2.45
C THR A 112 9.02 -0.61 1.25
N ASP A 113 9.54 -1.76 0.82
CA ASP A 113 10.22 -1.95 -0.47
C ASP A 113 9.32 -2.61 -1.52
N GLY A 114 8.05 -2.90 -1.19
CA GLY A 114 7.09 -3.61 -2.05
C GLY A 114 7.00 -5.11 -1.79
N THR A 115 7.97 -5.72 -1.11
CA THR A 115 7.91 -7.12 -0.65
C THR A 115 7.68 -7.18 0.86
N TRP A 116 8.39 -6.35 1.60
CA TRP A 116 8.28 -6.22 3.05
C TRP A 116 7.63 -4.90 3.42
N VAL A 117 6.88 -4.93 4.52
CA VAL A 117 6.33 -3.75 5.17
C VAL A 117 6.77 -3.76 6.62
N PHE A 118 7.24 -2.61 7.10
CA PHE A 118 7.56 -2.39 8.50
C PHE A 118 6.68 -1.27 9.01
N SER A 119 6.03 -1.50 10.16
CA SER A 119 5.17 -0.51 10.79
C SER A 119 5.56 -0.29 12.24
N THR A 120 5.46 0.96 12.70
CA THR A 120 5.67 1.33 14.09
C THR A 120 4.41 1.96 14.66
N GLY A 121 4.13 1.73 15.94
CA GLY A 121 2.95 2.27 16.61
C GLY A 121 3.24 2.81 18.00
N LEU A 122 2.31 3.62 18.52
CA LEU A 122 2.31 4.10 19.91
C LEU A 122 2.22 2.97 20.94
N ASP A 123 1.89 1.76 20.49
CA ASP A 123 1.93 0.55 21.30
C ASP A 123 3.35 0.01 21.51
N GLN A 124 4.38 0.80 21.15
CA GLN A 124 5.80 0.52 21.33
C GLN A 124 6.24 -0.74 20.60
N ARG A 125 5.63 -1.01 19.44
CA ARG A 125 5.94 -2.19 18.63
C ARG A 125 6.43 -1.78 17.26
N ILE A 126 7.41 -2.55 16.77
CA ILE A 126 7.74 -2.65 15.36
C ILE A 126 7.16 -3.97 14.87
N ARG A 127 6.40 -3.95 13.78
CA ARG A 127 5.87 -5.15 13.14
C ARG A 127 6.41 -5.27 11.72
N CYS A 128 6.70 -6.50 11.33
CA CYS A 128 7.21 -6.85 10.02
C CYS A 128 6.15 -7.68 9.30
N TRP A 129 5.78 -7.28 8.10
CA TRP A 129 4.77 -7.93 7.29
C TRP A 129 5.36 -8.31 5.95
N LEU A 130 4.97 -9.49 5.45
CA LEU A 130 5.28 -9.94 4.10
C LEU A 130 4.07 -9.72 3.21
N VAL A 131 4.30 -9.12 2.04
CA VAL A 131 3.29 -8.98 0.98
C VAL A 131 3.22 -10.29 0.21
N GLY A 132 2.06 -10.96 0.29
CA GLY A 132 1.78 -12.20 -0.43
C GLY A 132 1.44 -11.99 -1.90
N GLU A 133 1.19 -13.10 -2.61
CA GLU A 133 0.96 -13.09 -4.05
C GLU A 133 -0.29 -12.32 -4.47
N HIS A 134 -1.32 -12.28 -3.62
CA HIS A 134 -2.57 -11.54 -3.87
C HIS A 134 -2.64 -10.24 -3.08
N SER A 135 -1.48 -9.69 -2.68
CA SER A 135 -1.36 -8.47 -1.87
C SER A 135 -1.87 -8.57 -0.44
N GLU A 136 -2.13 -9.78 0.06
CA GLU A 136 -2.37 -10.00 1.47
C GLU A 136 -1.12 -9.66 2.29
N LEU A 137 -1.33 -9.01 3.43
CA LEU A 137 -0.27 -8.73 4.40
C LEU A 137 -0.29 -9.81 5.48
N THR A 138 0.83 -10.47 5.68
CA THR A 138 0.99 -11.50 6.72
C THR A 138 2.03 -11.05 7.74
N GLU A 139 1.69 -11.05 9.03
CA GLU A 139 2.66 -10.70 10.09
C GLU A 139 3.72 -11.80 10.19
N HIS A 140 4.98 -11.43 9.99
CA HIS A 140 6.10 -12.37 10.04
C HIS A 140 6.92 -12.21 11.33
N ALA A 141 6.99 -11.01 11.88
CA ALA A 141 7.70 -10.75 13.14
C ALA A 141 7.16 -9.52 13.86
N ARG A 142 7.44 -9.46 15.16
CA ARG A 142 7.12 -8.33 16.03
C ARG A 142 8.23 -8.13 17.05
N LEU A 143 8.68 -6.89 17.16
CA LEU A 143 9.62 -6.44 18.18
C LEU A 143 8.89 -5.49 19.14
N VAL A 144 9.05 -5.71 20.45
CA VAL A 144 8.58 -4.78 21.48
C VAL A 144 9.75 -3.90 21.89
N MET A 145 9.63 -2.60 21.66
CA MET A 145 10.61 -1.62 22.09
C MET A 145 10.32 -1.28 23.55
N SER A 146 11.18 -1.69 24.47
CA SER A 146 11.13 -1.19 25.84
C SER A 146 11.71 0.23 25.84
N VAL A 147 10.89 1.23 26.17
CA VAL A 147 11.45 2.51 26.61
C VAL A 147 12.02 2.25 28.01
N PRO A 148 13.35 2.35 28.24
CA PRO A 148 13.84 2.35 29.60
C PRO A 148 13.15 3.50 30.32
N LYS A 149 12.56 3.22 31.49
CA LYS A 149 12.01 4.31 32.34
C LYS A 149 13.10 5.38 32.43
N PRO A 150 12.82 6.64 32.07
CA PRO A 150 13.76 7.69 32.42
C PRO A 150 13.93 7.59 33.94
N GLU A 151 15.17 7.43 34.40
CA GLU A 151 15.49 7.72 35.79
C GLU A 151 15.06 9.17 35.99
N ALA A 152 13.91 9.35 36.63
CA ALA A 152 13.47 10.67 37.03
C ALA A 152 14.52 11.16 38.02
N LEU A 153 15.47 11.95 37.52
CA LEU A 153 16.27 12.83 38.36
C LEU A 153 15.27 13.81 38.96
N ASP A 154 14.78 13.44 40.13
CA ASP A 154 13.95 14.29 40.96
C ASP A 154 14.78 15.56 41.23
N ALA A 155 14.41 16.67 40.60
CA ALA A 155 15.03 17.95 40.87
C ALA A 155 14.60 18.36 42.28
N ARG A 156 15.36 17.93 43.29
CA ARG A 156 15.14 18.37 44.67
C ARG A 156 15.40 19.88 44.69
N ALA A 157 14.36 20.64 45.04
CA ALA A 157 14.39 22.08 45.27
C ALA A 157 15.23 22.44 46.50
#